data_AF-A0A0F3GQ94-F1
#
_entry.id   AF-A0A0F3GQ94-F1
#
_cell.length_a   1.000
_cell.length_b   1.000
_cell.length_c   1.000
_cell.angle_alpha   90.00
_cell.angle_beta   90.00
_cell.angle_gamma   90.00
#
_symmetry.space_group_name_H-M   'P 1'
#
loop_
_entity.id
_entity.type
_entity.pdbx_description
1 polymer ?
#
loop_
_entity_poly.entity_id
_entity_poly.type
_entity_poly.pdbx_seq_one_letter_code
_entity_poly.pdbx_strand_id
1 'polypeptide(L)' 'IKDGNYLDKARGISSDWQTVVIGDIDGDGMSDIVLQNSTTGDVIAWFMRGFNITGSAVLANDIPREWQIK' A
#
# COMPACT_ATOMS: atom_id res chain seq x y z
N ILE A 1 -15.19 -15.44 -4.88
CA ILE A 1 -14.69 -14.09 -4.60
C ILE A 1 -13.20 -14.19 -4.81
N LYS A 2 -12.72 -13.87 -6.02
CA LYS A 2 -11.34 -14.07 -6.44
C LYS A 2 -10.67 -12.70 -6.43
N ASP A 3 -9.62 -12.61 -5.62
CA ASP A 3 -8.54 -11.63 -5.72
C ASP A 3 -8.96 -10.17 -5.52
N GLY A 4 -8.99 -9.78 -4.25
CA GLY A 4 -9.21 -8.41 -3.80
C GLY A 4 -8.00 -7.51 -4.09
N ASN A 5 -7.73 -7.29 -5.36
CA ASN A 5 -6.76 -6.33 -5.85
C ASN A 5 -7.50 -5.52 -6.92
N TYR A 6 -8.10 -4.39 -6.50
CA TYR A 6 -8.77 -3.45 -7.40
C TYR A 6 -7.86 -2.26 -7.75
N LEU A 7 -6.70 -2.14 -7.10
CA LEU A 7 -5.81 -0.98 -7.18
C LEU A 7 -4.77 -1.11 -8.29
N ASP A 8 -4.29 -2.32 -8.52
CA ASP A 8 -3.44 -2.80 -9.61
C ASP A 8 -4.02 -2.47 -10.99
N LYS A 9 -5.33 -2.72 -11.21
CA LYS A 9 -5.96 -2.40 -12.50
C LYS A 9 -6.38 -0.93 -12.63
N ALA A 10 -6.75 -0.29 -11.52
CA ALA A 10 -7.36 1.06 -11.56
C ALA A 10 -6.34 2.20 -11.60
N ARG A 11 -5.11 2.01 -11.10
CA ARG A 11 -4.12 3.10 -10.96
C ARG A 11 -2.78 2.86 -11.65
N GLY A 12 -2.62 1.76 -12.39
CA GLY A 12 -1.35 1.43 -13.05
C GLY A 12 -0.25 1.06 -12.05
N ILE A 13 -0.64 0.58 -10.87
CA ILE A 13 0.31 -0.05 -9.96
C ILE A 13 0.80 -1.35 -10.61
N SER A 14 2.12 -1.53 -10.70
CA SER A 14 2.70 -2.81 -11.13
C SER A 14 2.21 -3.94 -10.22
N SER A 15 2.05 -5.14 -10.75
CA SER A 15 1.66 -6.34 -9.98
C SER A 15 2.61 -6.67 -8.83
N ASP A 16 3.78 -6.04 -8.80
CA ASP A 16 4.77 -6.20 -7.73
C ASP A 16 4.33 -5.56 -6.40
N TRP A 17 3.39 -4.62 -6.40
CA TRP A 17 2.88 -4.01 -5.17
C TRP A 17 1.70 -4.80 -4.61
N GLN A 18 1.77 -5.09 -3.31
CA GLN A 18 0.74 -5.76 -2.55
C GLN A 18 0.23 -4.87 -1.42
N THR A 19 -1.07 -4.88 -1.18
CA THR A 19 -1.65 -4.24 0.01
C THR A 19 -1.31 -5.09 1.23
N VAL A 20 -0.63 -4.50 2.21
CA VAL A 20 -0.18 -5.22 3.41
C VAL A 20 -0.91 -4.78 4.67
N VAL A 21 -1.40 -3.53 4.73
CA VAL A 21 -2.15 -3.01 5.88
C VAL A 21 -3.24 -2.06 5.41
N ILE A 22 -4.38 -2.09 6.10
CA ILE A 22 -5.43 -1.08 6.02
C ILE A 22 -5.67 -0.57 7.44
N GLY A 23 -5.61 0.75 7.65
CA GLY A 23 -5.78 1.37 8.97
C GLY A 23 -5.56 2.88 8.92
N ASP A 24 -5.87 3.58 9.99
CA ASP A 24 -5.59 5.02 10.12
C ASP A 24 -4.10 5.22 10.43
N ILE A 25 -3.32 5.60 9.42
CA ILE A 25 -1.85 5.66 9.49
C ILE A 25 -1.38 7.08 9.79
N ASP A 26 -2.08 8.11 9.31
CA ASP A 26 -1.73 9.52 9.57
C ASP A 26 -2.52 10.16 10.73
N GLY A 27 -3.50 9.45 11.30
CA GLY A 27 -4.26 9.86 12.48
C GLY A 27 -5.42 10.81 12.17
N ASP A 28 -5.86 10.90 10.91
CA ASP A 28 -6.96 11.78 10.51
C ASP A 28 -8.37 11.18 10.73
N GLY A 29 -8.43 9.94 11.23
CA GLY A 29 -9.67 9.20 11.49
C GLY A 29 -10.23 8.51 10.26
N MET A 30 -9.54 8.53 9.12
CA MET A 30 -9.88 7.78 7.92
C MET A 30 -8.94 6.57 7.74
N SER A 31 -9.37 5.58 6.95
CA SER A 31 -8.55 4.40 6.70
C SER A 31 -7.65 4.59 5.49
N ASP A 32 -6.35 4.49 5.71
CA ASP A 32 -5.28 4.51 4.73
C ASP A 32 -4.86 3.10 4.29
N ILE A 33 -3.97 3.04 3.31
CA ILE A 33 -3.47 1.79 2.72
C ILE A 33 -1.95 1.78 2.76
N VAL A 34 -1.34 0.73 3.32
CA VAL A 34 0.09 0.47 3.17
C VAL A 34 0.31 -0.58 2.10
N LEU A 35 1.26 -0.29 1.21
CA LEU A 35 1.66 -1.18 0.13
C LEU A 35 3.14 -1.52 0.26
N GLN A 36 3.49 -2.77 -0.04
CA GLN A 36 4.87 -3.22 -0.15
C GLN A 36 5.14 -3.69 -1.58
N ASN A 37 6.26 -3.27 -2.17
CA ASN A 37 6.76 -3.82 -3.42
C ASN A 37 7.51 -5.12 -3.12
N SER A 38 7.00 -6.23 -3.64
CA SER A 38 7.58 -7.57 -3.45
C SER A 38 8.92 -7.79 -4.16
N THR A 39 9.23 -6.98 -5.17
CA THR A 39 10.47 -7.06 -5.95
C THR A 39 11.59 -6.21 -5.35
N THR A 40 11.28 -4.97 -4.98
CA THR A 40 12.27 -4.03 -4.42
C THR A 40 12.29 -4.03 -2.91
N GLY A 41 11.21 -4.42 -2.22
CA GLY A 41 11.11 -4.25 -0.77
C GLY A 41 10.71 -2.83 -0.35
N ASP A 42 10.32 -1.95 -1.27
CA ASP A 42 9.86 -0.62 -0.89
C ASP A 42 8.49 -0.67 -0.20
N VAL A 43 8.28 0.18 0.81
CA VAL A 43 7.02 0.28 1.55
C VAL A 43 6.52 1.71 1.50
N ILE A 44 5.29 1.89 1.05
CA ILE A 44 4.63 3.19 0.97
C ILE A 44 3.28 3.16 1.68
N ALA A 45 2.86 4.33 2.19
CA ALA A 45 1.49 4.58 2.60
C ALA A 45 0.80 5.44 1.55
N TRP A 46 -0.48 5.16 1.31
CA TRP A 46 -1.43 6.01 0.63
C TRP A 46 -2.44 6.53 1.62
N PHE A 47 -2.47 7.85 1.79
CA PHE A 47 -3.46 8.50 2.64
C PHE A 47 -4.76 8.66 1.87
N MET A 48 -5.88 8.33 2.51
CA MET A 48 -7.16 8.16 1.83
C MET A 48 -8.25 9.02 2.44
N ARG A 49 -9.10 9.58 1.57
CA ARG A 49 -10.41 10.11 1.96
C ARG A 49 -11.52 9.44 1.17
N GLY A 50 -12.18 8.49 1.82
CA GLY A 50 -13.08 7.55 1.14
C GLY A 50 -12.30 6.74 0.10
N PHE A 51 -12.71 6.82 -1.17
CA PHE A 51 -12.03 6.11 -2.27
C PHE A 51 -10.93 6.93 -2.96
N ASN A 52 -10.64 8.15 -2.49
CA ASN A 52 -9.66 9.03 -3.09
C ASN A 52 -8.32 8.97 -2.33
N ILE A 53 -7.20 8.88 -3.06
CA ILE A 53 -5.88 9.10 -2.47
C ILE A 53 -5.69 10.61 -2.35
N THR A 54 -5.37 11.08 -1.15
CA THR A 54 -5.09 12.49 -0.85
C THR A 54 -3.61 12.76 -0.63
N GLY A 55 -2.81 11.73 -0.42
CA GLY A 55 -1.36 11.85 -0.28
C GLY A 55 -0.66 10.51 -0.26
N SER A 56 0.67 10.54 -0.20
CA SER A 56 1.48 9.34 -0.01
C SER A 56 2.74 9.65 0.79
N ALA A 57 3.28 8.61 1.43
CA ALA A 57 4.55 8.67 2.13
C ALA A 57 5.36 7.40 1.85
N VAL A 58 6.69 7.55 1.81
CA VAL A 58 7.60 6.40 1.84
C VAL A 58 7.86 6.06 3.30
N LEU A 59 7.57 4.82 3.68
CA LEU A 59 7.77 4.32 5.05
C LEU A 59 9.13 3.61 5.19
N ALA A 60 9.54 2.88 4.14
CA ALA A 60 10.83 2.22 4.06
C ALA A 60 11.22 1.99 2.59
N ASN A 61 12.52 1.84 2.33
CA ASN A 61 13.04 1.45 1.02
C ASN A 61 13.90 0.21 1.17
N ASP A 62 13.90 -0.63 0.14
CA ASP A 62 14.79 -1.79 0.00
C ASP A 62 14.85 -2.69 1.26
N ILE A 63 13.70 -2.95 1.90
CA ILE A 63 13.70 -3.88 3.03
C ILE A 63 13.98 -5.29 2.51
N PRO A 64 14.76 -6.11 3.25
CA PRO A 64 15.18 -7.40 2.73
C PRO A 64 13.96 -8.27 2.42
N ARG A 65 14.00 -9.00 1.30
CA ARG A 65 12.82 -9.65 0.72
C ARG A 65 12.22 -10.74 1.60
N GLU A 66 12.99 -11.28 2.54
CA GLU A 66 12.51 -12.21 3.55
C GLU A 66 11.59 -11.54 4.60
N TRP A 67 11.64 -10.21 4.73
CA TRP A 67 10.75 -9.40 5.55
C TRP A 67 9.57 -8.92 4.73
N GLN A 68 8.55 -9.77 4.64
CA GLN A 68 7.24 -9.38 4.14
C GLN A 68 6.28 -9.11 5.29
N ILE A 69 5.58 -7.99 5.21
CA ILE A 69 4.49 -7.67 6.12
C ILE A 69 3.32 -8.61 5.78
N LYS A 70 2.79 -9.34 6.77
CA LYS A 70 1.71 -10.33 6.62
C LYS A 70 0.49 -9.96 7.45
#